data_AF-A0A242MJN7-F1
#
_entry.id   AF-A0A242MJN7-F1
#
_cell.length_a   1.000
_cell.length_b   1.000
_cell.length_c   1.000
_cell.angle_alpha   90.00
_cell.angle_beta   90.00
_cell.angle_gamma   90.00
#
_symmetry.space_group_name_H-M   'P 1'
#
loop_
_entity.id
_entity.type
_entity.pdbx_description
1 polymer ?
#
loop_
_entity_poly.entity_id
_entity_poly.type
_entity_poly.pdbx_seq_one_letter_code
_entity_poly.pdbx_strand_id
1 'polypeptide(L)' 'MHAIPISYNDHVLMPLAAGERGSFASMIIVTKPDGARWASGVLGYFNEPDDACRFAIECGKAEADGRKPPRNPKPLSRS' A
#
# COMPACT_ATOMS: atom_id res chain seq x y z
N MET A 1 -8.34 9.54 -6.45
CA MET A 1 -7.91 8.42 -5.59
C MET A 1 -8.55 7.15 -6.15
N HIS A 2 -7.75 6.25 -6.72
CA HIS A 2 -8.23 4.93 -7.14
C HIS A 2 -7.99 3.98 -5.97
N ALA A 3 -9.06 3.33 -5.49
CA ALA A 3 -9.00 2.41 -4.37
C ALA A 3 -10.02 1.30 -4.63
N ILE A 4 -9.55 0.15 -5.11
CA ILE A 4 -10.37 -1.06 -5.24
C ILE A 4 -9.97 -1.96 -4.06
N PRO A 5 -10.84 -2.12 -3.04
CA PRO A 5 -10.57 -3.03 -1.95
C PRO A 5 -10.44 -4.47 -2.46
N ILE A 6 -9.54 -5.23 -1.86
CA ILE A 6 -9.38 -6.66 -2.12
C ILE A 6 -9.44 -7.43 -0.80
N SER A 7 -10.02 -8.63 -0.84
CA SER A 7 -10.00 -9.55 0.30
C SER A 7 -8.74 -10.41 0.26
N TYR A 8 -8.08 -10.57 1.40
CA TYR A 8 -6.89 -11.41 1.53
C TYR A 8 -6.80 -11.97 2.96
N ASN A 9 -6.80 -13.30 3.11
CA ASN A 9 -6.65 -13.99 4.39
C ASN A 9 -7.59 -13.43 5.49
N ASP A 10 -8.89 -13.32 5.20
CA ASP A 10 -9.93 -12.68 6.04
C ASP A 10 -9.73 -11.19 6.37
N HIS A 11 -8.71 -10.55 5.79
CA HIS A 11 -8.52 -9.10 5.84
C HIS A 11 -9.12 -8.45 4.60
N VAL A 12 -9.51 -7.18 4.73
CA VAL A 12 -9.77 -6.29 3.58
C VAL A 12 -8.61 -5.33 3.45
N LEU A 13 -7.92 -5.39 2.31
CA LEU A 13 -6.83 -4.50 1.94
C LEU A 13 -7.37 -3.44 0.98
N MET A 14 -7.31 -2.17 1.39
CA MET A 14 -7.70 -1.04 0.55
C MET A 14 -6.44 -0.27 0.12
N PRO A 15 -5.90 -0.54 -1.08
CA PRO A 15 -4.75 0.19 -1.60
C PRO A 15 -5.14 1.59 -2.03
N LEU A 16 -4.21 2.52 -1.84
CA LEU A 16 -4.38 3.92 -2.13
C LEU A 16 -3.14 4.43 -2.86
N ALA A 17 -3.38 5.08 -4.00
CA ALA A 17 -2.44 5.96 -4.66
C ALA A 17 -2.91 7.41 -4.46
N ALA A 18 -2.15 8.18 -3.67
CA ALA A 18 -2.43 9.58 -3.39
C ALA A 18 -1.34 10.47 -3.98
N GLY A 19 -1.69 11.46 -4.80
CA GLY A 19 -0.73 12.32 -5.45
C GLY A 19 -1.20 12.71 -6.85
N GLU A 20 -0.24 13.10 -7.68
CA GLU A 20 -0.46 13.61 -9.02
C GLU A 20 0.47 12.93 -10.04
N ARG A 21 0.23 13.17 -11.33
CA ARG A 21 0.96 12.50 -12.42
C ARG A 21 2.47 12.65 -12.24
N GLY A 22 3.18 11.53 -12.11
CA GLY A 22 4.63 11.49 -11.89
C GLY A 22 5.07 11.43 -10.43
N SER A 23 4.15 11.46 -9.46
CA SER A 23 4.46 11.22 -8.05
C SER A 23 3.20 10.83 -7.25
N PHE A 24 3.05 9.53 -7.00
CA PHE A 24 1.99 8.93 -6.20
C PHE A 24 2.57 8.27 -4.96
N ALA A 25 2.12 8.72 -3.79
CA ALA A 25 2.33 8.02 -2.53
C ALA A 25 1.53 6.72 -2.50
N SER A 26 2.22 5.62 -2.25
CA SER A 26 1.65 4.30 -1.99
C SER A 26 1.25 4.19 -0.52
N MET A 27 -0.01 3.85 -0.26
CA MET A 27 -0.53 3.62 1.09
C MET A 27 -1.51 2.43 1.08
N ILE A 28 -1.64 1.72 2.20
CA ILE A 28 -2.66 0.68 2.39
C ILE A 28 -3.47 0.99 3.65
N ILE A 29 -4.78 0.72 3.59
CA ILE A 29 -5.60 0.59 4.78
C ILE A 29 -6.00 -0.89 4.92
N VAL A 30 -5.71 -1.46 6.08
CA VAL A 30 -6.00 -2.86 6.39
C VAL A 30 -7.14 -2.92 7.39
N THR A 31 -8.15 -3.73 7.09
CA THR A 31 -9.23 -4.09 8.02
C THR A 31 -9.06 -5.56 8.38
N LYS A 32 -8.90 -5.84 9.67
CA LYS A 32 -8.77 -7.18 10.23
C LYS A 32 -10.14 -7.88 10.32
N PRO A 33 -10.16 -9.21 10.51
CA PRO A 33 -11.41 -9.96 10.68
C PRO A 33 -12.25 -9.50 11.87
N ASP A 34 -11.61 -8.99 12.94
CA ASP A 34 -12.27 -8.42 14.13
C ASP A 34 -12.85 -7.01 13.88
N GLY A 35 -12.72 -6.49 12.67
CA GLY A 35 -13.14 -5.14 12.29
C GLY A 35 -12.14 -4.04 12.62
N ALA A 36 -11.03 -4.36 13.30
CA ALA A 36 -9.99 -3.37 13.61
C ALA A 36 -9.35 -2.87 12.31
N ARG A 37 -9.16 -1.56 12.21
CA ARG A 37 -8.69 -0.90 11.00
C ARG A 37 -7.50 -0.01 11.29
N TRP A 38 -6.49 -0.05 10.43
CA TRP A 38 -5.32 0.80 10.54
C TRP A 38 -4.80 1.20 9.15
N ALA A 39 -4.13 2.34 9.08
CA ALA A 39 -3.53 2.87 7.85
C ALA A 39 -2.00 2.85 7.97
N SER A 40 -1.32 2.48 6.90
CA SER A 40 0.15 2.34 6.89
C SER A 40 0.93 3.65 6.92
N GLY A 41 0.29 4.78 6.61
CA GLY A 41 1.02 5.94 6.14
C GLY A 41 1.68 5.67 4.78
N VAL A 42 2.66 6.50 4.40
CA VAL A 42 3.36 6.41 3.12
C VAL A 42 4.35 5.25 3.14
N LEU A 43 4.09 4.26 2.30
CA LEU A 43 4.95 3.09 2.10
C LEU A 43 6.08 3.39 1.12
N GLY A 44 5.86 4.27 0.13
CA GLY A 44 6.80 4.60 -0.94
C GLY A 44 6.18 5.57 -1.95
N TYR A 45 6.97 6.01 -2.93
CA TYR A 45 6.52 6.87 -4.03
C TYR A 45 6.76 6.19 -5.38
N PHE A 46 5.79 6.33 -6.29
CA PHE A 46 5.81 5.73 -7.61
C PHE A 46 5.37 6.74 -8.66
N ASN A 47 5.83 6.60 -9.89
CA ASN A 47 5.43 7.50 -10.98
C ASN A 47 4.01 7.21 -11.48
N GLU A 48 3.56 5.95 -11.36
CA GLU A 48 2.27 5.46 -11.80
C GLU A 48 1.40 5.05 -10.60
N PRO A 49 0.09 5.36 -10.60
CA PRO A 49 -0.80 5.04 -9.49
C PRO A 49 -1.02 3.54 -9.35
N ASP A 50 -1.00 2.80 -10.47
CA ASP A 50 -1.16 1.35 -10.47
C ASP A 50 0.02 0.65 -9.78
N ASP A 51 1.24 1.15 -9.97
CA ASP A 51 2.43 0.59 -9.31
C ASP A 51 2.44 0.90 -7.82
N ALA A 52 1.97 2.09 -7.42
CA ALA A 52 1.74 2.42 -6.01
C ALA A 52 0.73 1.46 -5.37
N CYS A 53 -0.42 1.23 -6.02
CA CYS A 53 -1.44 0.30 -5.52
C CYS A 53 -0.94 -1.15 -5.45
N ARG A 54 -0.20 -1.63 -6.46
CA ARG A 54 0.40 -2.97 -6.46
C ARG A 54 1.38 -3.13 -5.30
N PHE A 55 2.25 -2.16 -5.09
CA PHE A 55 3.20 -2.19 -3.97
C PHE A 55 2.48 -2.16 -2.61
N ALA A 56 1.46 -1.32 -2.46
CA ALA A 56 0.62 -1.27 -1.26
C ALA A 56 -0.04 -2.62 -0.95
N ILE A 57 -0.55 -3.32 -1.97
CA ILE A 57 -1.14 -4.66 -1.82
C ILE A 57 -0.08 -5.65 -1.32
N GLU A 58 1.10 -5.68 -1.90
CA GLU A 58 2.16 -6.62 -1.49
C GLU A 58 2.64 -6.35 -0.06
N CYS A 59 2.72 -5.08 0.36
CA CYS A 59 2.94 -4.71 1.75
C CYS A 59 1.82 -5.21 2.67
N GLY A 60 0.56 -4.99 2.31
CA GLY A 60 -0.60 -5.43 3.08
C GLY A 60 -0.67 -6.95 3.24
N LYS A 61 -0.37 -7.72 2.18
CA LYS A 61 -0.27 -9.18 2.24
C LYS A 61 0.86 -9.65 3.15
N ALA A 62 2.05 -9.07 3.00
CA ALA A 62 3.20 -9.43 3.82
C ALA A 62 2.90 -9.22 5.31
N GLU A 63 2.26 -8.10 5.65
CA GLU A 63 1.89 -7.82 7.04
C GLU A 63 0.78 -8.74 7.56
N ALA A 64 -0.26 -9.01 6.75
CA ALA A 64 -1.32 -9.97 7.11
C ALA A 64 -0.75 -11.39 7.37
N ASP A 65 0.32 -11.76 6.67
CA ASP A 65 1.04 -13.02 6.87
C ASP A 65 2.06 -12.99 8.04
N GLY A 66 2.21 -11.86 8.74
CA GLY A 66 3.26 -11.69 9.76
C GLY A 66 4.68 -11.69 9.19
N ARG A 67 4.84 -11.44 7.88
CA ARG A 67 6.13 -11.35 7.17
C ARG A 67 6.63 -9.91 7.16
N LYS A 68 7.92 -9.74 6.90
CA LYS A 68 8.48 -8.40 6.65
C LYS A 68 7.92 -7.84 5.34
N PRO A 69 7.46 -6.57 5.31
CA PRO A 69 7.02 -5.94 4.08
C PRO A 69 8.18 -5.84 3.06
N PRO A 70 7.88 -5.83 1.76
CA PRO A 70 8.89 -5.66 0.72
C PRO A 70 9.68 -4.37 0.97
N ARG A 71 11.00 -4.43 0.75
CA ARG A 71 11.86 -3.26 0.89
C ARG A 71 11.42 -2.21 -0.12
N ASN A 72 11.25 -0.99 0.38
CA ASN A 72 10.95 0.18 -0.42
C ASN A 72 11.97 0.27 -1.58
N PRO A 73 11.55 0.37 -2.86
CA PRO A 73 12.47 0.86 -3.87
C PRO A 73 12.93 2.24 -3.37
N LYS A 74 14.24 2.40 -3.17
CA LYS A 74 14.84 3.60 -2.57
C LYS A 74 14.14 4.86 -3.10
N PRO A 75 13.80 5.85 -2.24
CA PRO A 75 13.47 7.16 -2.78
C PRO A 75 14.65 7.58 -3.65
N LEU A 76 14.40 7.97 -4.90
CA LEU A 76 15.42 8.65 -5.69
C LEU A 76 15.89 9.82 -4.83
N SER A 77 17.11 9.72 -4.31
CA SER A 77 17.81 10.82 -3.68
C SER A 77 17.80 11.95 -4.70
N ARG A 78 17.06 13.03 -4.40
CA ARG A 78 17.31 14.29 -5.09
C ARG A 78 18.72 14.74 -4.66
N SER A 79 19.68 14.53 -5.56
CA SER A 79 20.95 15.24 -5.61
C SER A 79 20.72 16.73 -5.76
#